data_AF-H8X7K1-F1
#
_entry.id   AF-H8X7K1-F1
#
_cell.length_a   1.000
_cell.length_b   1.000
_cell.length_c   1.000
_cell.angle_alpha   90.00
_cell.angle_beta   90.00
_cell.angle_gamma   90.00
#
_symmetry.space_group_name_H-M   'P 1'
#
loop_
_entity.id
_entity.type
_entity.pdbx_description
1 polymer ?
#
loop_
_entity_poly.entity_id
_entity_poly.type
_entity_poly.pdbx_seq_one_letter_code
_entity_poly.pdbx_strand_id
1 'polypeptide(L)'
;MPNIRAVFVEYGKQHNMPNYNPKITFEIVVKKHHTRFIPLEQNAVDSVTKKKVAVTSNDNVTPGTTIDNDTTSISFFDFCNQSQQTLHGAGILAHYYVLNSENNYT
;
A
#
# COMPACT_ATOMS: atom_id res chain seq x y z
N MET A 1 -4.26 10.32 16.82
CA MET A 1 -2.89 10.87 16.69
C MET A 1 -2.85 12.31 17.22
N PRO A 2 -2.78 12.50 18.55
CA PRO A 2 -2.89 13.83 19.15
C PRO A 2 -1.73 14.76 18.79
N ASN A 3 -0.50 14.24 18.77
CA ASN A 3 0.70 15.06 18.51
C ASN A 3 0.72 15.63 17.08
N ILE A 4 0.42 14.81 16.06
CA ILE A 4 0.35 15.27 14.67
C ILE A 4 -0.75 16.32 14.49
N ARG A 5 -1.91 16.11 15.15
CA ARG A 5 -3.02 17.07 15.11
C ARG A 5 -2.64 18.41 15.76
N ALA A 6 -1.93 18.38 16.88
CA ALA A 6 -1.46 19.58 17.56
C ALA A 6 -0.54 20.42 16.65
N VAL A 7 0.38 19.79 15.92
CA VAL A 7 1.28 20.47 14.97
C VAL A 7 0.51 21.20 13.88
N PHE A 8 -0.53 20.59 13.31
CA PHE A 8 -1.36 21.28 12.31
C PHE A 8 -2.13 22.46 12.90
N VAL A 9 -2.63 22.35 14.12
CA VAL A 9 -3.28 23.48 14.81
C VAL A 9 -2.30 24.65 15.01
N GLU A 10 -1.05 24.36 15.39
CA GLU A 10 0.01 25.37 15.52
C GLU A 10 0.36 26.02 14.17
N TYR A 11 0.53 25.20 13.12
CA TYR A 11 0.75 25.68 11.76
C TYR A 11 -0.36 26.63 11.30
N GLY A 12 -1.62 26.30 11.57
CA GLY A 12 -2.77 27.16 11.26
C GLY A 12 -2.70 28.52 11.94
N LYS A 13 -2.35 28.56 13.23
CA LYS A 13 -2.17 29.82 13.99
C LYS A 13 -1.07 30.69 13.39
N GLN A 14 0.06 30.10 12.99
CA GLN A 14 1.19 30.85 12.40
C GLN A 14 0.87 31.47 11.03
N HIS A 15 -0.06 30.87 10.28
CA HIS A 15 -0.40 31.29 8.92
C HIS A 15 -1.75 32.01 8.82
N ASN A 16 -2.29 32.53 9.92
CA ASN A 16 -3.62 33.18 9.97
C ASN A 16 -4.76 32.30 9.42
N MET A 17 -4.69 30.99 9.65
CA MET A 17 -5.70 29.99 9.30
C MET A 17 -6.34 29.41 10.57
N PRO A 18 -7.30 30.13 11.21
CA PRO A 18 -7.77 29.82 12.57
C PRO A 18 -8.48 28.46 12.71
N ASN A 19 -8.89 27.83 11.61
CA ASN A 19 -9.57 26.54 11.58
C ASN A 19 -8.83 25.50 10.72
N TYR A 20 -7.49 25.58 10.66
CA TYR A 20 -6.72 24.62 9.88
C TYR A 20 -6.79 23.23 10.50
N ASN A 21 -7.59 22.37 9.89
CA ASN A 21 -7.86 21.01 10.34
C ASN A 21 -7.91 20.05 9.13
N PRO A 22 -6.77 19.77 8.48
CA PRO A 22 -6.74 18.85 7.36
C PRO A 22 -7.13 17.44 7.82
N LYS A 23 -7.80 16.71 6.92
CA LYS A 23 -8.09 15.30 7.10
C LYS A 23 -6.80 14.48 6.97
N ILE A 24 -6.57 13.56 7.92
CA ILE A 24 -5.34 12.77 7.99
C ILE A 24 -5.66 11.29 7.75
N THR A 25 -4.90 10.68 6.86
CA THR A 25 -4.79 9.23 6.74
C THR A 25 -3.40 8.81 7.17
N PHE A 26 -3.32 7.77 8.00
CA PHE A 26 -2.08 7.27 8.56
C PHE A 26 -1.93 5.79 8.25
N GLU A 27 -0.81 5.50 7.62
CA GLU A 27 -0.46 4.18 7.13
C GLU A 27 0.93 3.79 7.63
N ILE A 28 1.08 2.53 8.03
CA ILE A 28 2.36 1.93 8.37
C ILE A 28 2.81 1.08 7.20
N VAL A 29 4.08 1.22 6.82
CA VAL A 29 4.71 0.38 5.80
C VAL A 29 5.74 -0.53 6.44
N VAL A 30 5.50 -1.84 6.37
CA VAL A 30 6.44 -2.88 6.78
C VAL A 30 7.11 -3.42 5.52
N LYS A 31 8.34 -2.96 5.25
CA LYS A 31 9.11 -3.37 4.06
C LYS A 31 9.94 -4.63 4.27
N LYS A 32 10.18 -5.02 5.53
CA LYS A 32 10.94 -6.22 5.90
C LYS A 32 10.04 -7.13 6.72
N HIS A 33 9.57 -8.21 6.10
CA HIS A 33 8.76 -9.27 6.72
C HIS A 33 9.04 -10.61 6.03
N HIS A 34 8.41 -11.68 6.50
CA HIS A 34 8.68 -13.06 6.06
C HIS A 34 7.82 -13.53 4.90
N THR A 35 6.77 -12.80 4.53
CA THR A 35 5.89 -13.14 3.41
C THR A 35 6.62 -13.02 2.07
N ARG A 36 6.45 -14.00 1.19
CA ARG A 36 6.95 -14.01 -0.18
C ARG A 36 5.85 -14.48 -1.10
N PHE A 37 5.80 -13.92 -2.31
CA PHE A 37 4.83 -14.28 -3.33
C PHE A 37 5.55 -14.83 -4.55
N ILE A 38 5.15 -16.03 -4.96
CA ILE A 38 5.70 -16.74 -6.12
C ILE A 38 4.60 -16.76 -7.18
N PRO A 39 4.88 -16.33 -8.41
CA PRO A 39 3.88 -16.35 -9.46
C PRO A 39 3.53 -17.79 -9.86
N LEU A 40 2.24 -18.06 -10.06
CA LEU A 40 1.74 -19.38 -10.46
C LEU A 40 1.70 -19.56 -11.98
N GLU A 41 1.55 -18.47 -12.73
CA GLU A 41 1.44 -18.46 -14.18
C GLU A 41 2.39 -17.42 -14.75
N GLN A 42 2.91 -17.62 -15.97
CA GLN A 42 3.71 -16.61 -16.64
C GLN A 42 2.87 -15.46 -17.21
N ASN A 43 1.63 -15.76 -17.61
CA ASN A 43 0.74 -14.82 -18.27
C ASN A 43 -0.71 -15.06 -17.82
N ALA A 44 -1.48 -14.00 -17.62
CA ALA A 44 -2.91 -14.04 -17.33
C ALA A 44 -3.70 -13.17 -18.33
N VAL A 45 -5.03 -13.30 -18.35
CA VAL A 45 -5.89 -12.45 -19.17
C VAL A 45 -6.23 -11.18 -18.39
N ASP A 46 -5.85 -10.03 -18.93
CA ASP A 46 -6.22 -8.74 -18.37
C ASP A 46 -7.74 -8.53 -18.43
N SER A 47 -8.33 -8.15 -17.29
CA SER A 47 -9.78 -8.08 -17.15
C SER A 47 -10.42 -6.97 -18.00
N VAL A 48 -9.67 -5.92 -18.33
CA VAL A 48 -10.15 -4.74 -19.06
C VAL A 48 -9.95 -4.91 -20.57
N THR A 49 -8.72 -5.18 -20.99
CA THR A 49 -8.31 -5.27 -22.40
C THR A 49 -8.56 -6.65 -23.01
N LYS A 50 -8.82 -7.67 -22.18
CA LYS A 50 -8.99 -9.08 -22.58
C LYS A 50 -7.79 -9.68 -23.28
N LYS A 51 -6.62 -9.05 -23.20
CA LYS A 51 -5.37 -9.55 -23.77
C LYS A 51 -4.65 -10.44 -22.76
N LYS A 52 -3.94 -11.44 -23.26
CA LYS A 52 -3.00 -12.21 -22.46
C LYS A 52 -1.76 -11.34 -22.20
N VAL A 53 -1.47 -11.06 -20.93
CA VAL A 53 -0.38 -10.19 -20.47
C VAL A 53 0.52 -10.97 -19.52
N ALA A 54 1.81 -10.62 -19.49
CA ALA A 54 2.75 -11.21 -18.55
C ALA A 54 2.41 -10.77 -17.12
N VAL A 55 2.39 -11.72 -16.17
CA VAL A 55 2.18 -11.47 -14.73
C VAL A 55 3.42 -11.82 -13.90
N THR A 56 4.54 -12.00 -14.58
CA THR A 56 5.84 -12.31 -13.98
C THR A 56 6.94 -11.41 -14.53
N SER A 57 7.93 -11.12 -13.69
CA SER A 57 9.15 -10.40 -14.05
C SER A 57 10.30 -10.90 -13.19
N ASN A 58 11.40 -11.35 -13.81
CA ASN A 58 12.57 -11.93 -13.12
C ASN A 58 12.19 -13.00 -12.07
N ASP A 59 11.33 -13.96 -12.46
CA ASP A 59 10.82 -15.04 -11.59
C ASP A 59 10.07 -14.56 -10.32
N ASN A 60 9.63 -13.30 -10.31
CA ASN A 60 8.81 -12.69 -9.27
C ASN A 60 7.46 -12.25 -9.85
N VAL A 61 6.51 -11.93 -8.96
CA VAL A 61 5.29 -11.22 -9.35
C VAL A 61 5.66 -9.87 -9.97
N THR A 62 4.87 -9.42 -10.94
CA THR A 62 5.10 -8.14 -11.62
C THR A 62 5.06 -6.94 -10.67
N PRO A 63 5.78 -5.86 -10.97
CA PRO A 63 5.57 -4.59 -10.30
C PRO A 63 4.12 -4.12 -10.44
N GLY A 64 3.53 -3.63 -9.36
CA GLY A 64 2.12 -3.25 -9.26
C GLY A 64 1.20 -4.37 -8.79
N THR A 65 1.70 -5.59 -8.55
CA THR A 65 0.88 -6.65 -7.94
C THR A 65 0.49 -6.26 -6.50
N THR A 66 -0.81 -6.15 -6.28
CA THR A 66 -1.43 -5.92 -4.96
C THR A 66 -2.09 -7.20 -4.47
N ILE A 67 -1.90 -7.51 -3.19
CA ILE A 67 -2.61 -8.59 -2.49
C ILE A 67 -3.29 -7.98 -1.26
N ASP A 68 -4.62 -8.00 -1.26
CA ASP A 68 -5.49 -7.44 -0.22
C ASP A 68 -6.39 -8.51 0.44
N ASN A 69 -6.28 -9.77 0.00
CA ASN A 69 -7.09 -10.90 0.45
C ASN A 69 -6.22 -12.09 0.89
N ASP A 70 -6.83 -13.03 1.61
CA ASP A 70 -6.31 -14.32 2.13
C ASP A 70 -5.12 -14.25 3.12
N THR A 71 -4.18 -13.34 2.89
CA THR A 71 -2.93 -13.19 3.64
C THR A 71 -2.91 -11.93 4.51
N THR A 72 -3.95 -11.11 4.42
CA THR A 72 -4.19 -9.86 5.15
C THR A 72 -5.07 -10.10 6.38
N SER A 73 -5.19 -9.09 7.24
CA SER A 73 -6.07 -9.16 8.40
C SER A 73 -7.54 -9.19 7.99
N ILE A 74 -8.33 -9.99 8.69
CA ILE A 74 -9.80 -10.00 8.52
C ILE A 74 -10.43 -8.72 9.10
N SER A 75 -9.78 -8.09 10.08
CA SER A 75 -10.35 -6.98 10.85
C SER A 75 -9.66 -5.64 10.66
N PHE A 76 -8.44 -5.64 10.11
CA PHE A 76 -7.69 -4.41 9.83
C PHE A 76 -7.71 -4.14 8.34
N PHE A 77 -7.56 -2.86 7.97
CA PHE A 77 -7.39 -2.51 6.57
C PHE A 77 -5.89 -2.57 6.24
N ASP A 78 -5.47 -3.66 5.60
CA ASP A 78 -4.09 -3.89 5.18
C ASP A 78 -3.98 -4.56 3.82
N PHE A 79 -2.85 -4.35 3.15
CA PHE A 79 -2.54 -4.94 1.84
C PHE A 79 -1.04 -5.02 1.60
N CYS A 80 -0.60 -5.99 0.80
CA CYS A 80 0.77 -6.09 0.29
C CYS A 80 0.85 -5.54 -1.14
N ASN A 81 1.90 -4.78 -1.46
CA ASN A 81 2.15 -4.27 -2.81
C ASN A 81 3.60 -4.48 -3.24
N GLN A 82 3.81 -5.05 -4.42
CA GLN A 82 5.10 -5.13 -5.09
C GLN A 82 5.31 -3.89 -5.97
N SER A 83 5.75 -2.77 -5.40
CA SER A 83 5.87 -1.53 -6.19
C SER A 83 7.06 -1.48 -7.17
N GLN A 84 8.03 -2.39 -7.03
CA GLN A 84 9.29 -2.34 -7.76
C GLN A 84 9.64 -3.69 -8.40
N GLN A 85 10.47 -3.65 -9.44
CA GLN A 85 11.03 -4.86 -10.05
C GLN A 85 12.08 -5.49 -9.13
N THR A 86 11.97 -6.79 -8.90
CA THR A 86 13.01 -7.56 -8.21
C THR A 86 14.09 -7.92 -9.21
N LEU A 87 15.27 -7.30 -9.10
CA LEU A 87 16.39 -7.60 -10.01
C LEU A 87 17.13 -8.89 -9.65
N HIS A 88 17.15 -9.25 -8.36
CA HIS A 88 17.85 -10.42 -7.87
C HIS A 88 17.14 -11.05 -6.67
N GLY A 89 17.10 -12.38 -6.63
CA GLY A 89 16.46 -13.15 -5.57
C GLY A 89 14.94 -13.03 -5.56
N ALA A 90 14.35 -13.38 -4.41
CA ALA A 90 12.91 -13.24 -4.17
C ALA A 90 12.58 -11.86 -3.59
N GLY A 91 11.64 -11.18 -4.23
CA GLY A 91 11.14 -9.87 -3.85
C GLY A 91 10.43 -9.90 -2.51
N ILE A 92 10.58 -8.81 -1.75
CA ILE A 92 9.78 -8.56 -0.55
C ILE A 92 8.82 -7.43 -0.90
N LEU A 93 7.53 -7.76 -0.85
CA LEU A 93 6.47 -6.77 -1.01
C LEU A 93 6.51 -5.81 0.17
N ALA A 94 5.94 -4.62 0.02
CA ALA A 94 5.69 -3.76 1.17
C ALA A 94 4.29 -4.06 1.70
N HIS A 95 4.17 -4.35 3.00
CA HIS A 95 2.89 -4.55 3.68
C HIS A 95 2.44 -3.25 4.31
N TYR A 96 1.30 -2.74 3.86
CA TYR A 96 0.68 -1.50 4.30
C TYR A 96 -0.44 -1.79 5.29
N TYR A 97 -0.47 -1.05 6.39
CA TYR A 97 -1.57 -1.07 7.36
C TYR A 97 -2.15 0.33 7.50
N VAL A 98 -3.43 0.50 7.18
CA VAL A 98 -4.14 1.76 7.37
C VAL A 98 -4.71 1.77 8.79
N LEU A 99 -4.08 2.51 9.71
CA LEU A 99 -4.53 2.53 11.11
C LEU A 99 -5.65 3.55 11.36
N ASN A 100 -5.68 4.63 10.58
CA ASN A 100 -6.70 5.66 10.70
C ASN A 100 -6.84 6.41 9.37
N SER A 101 -8.07 6.61 8.91
CA SER A 101 -8.34 7.38 7.69
C SER A 101 -9.54 8.30 7.90
N GLU A 102 -9.29 9.61 7.96
CA GLU A 102 -10.38 10.62 7.97
C GLU A 102 -10.92 10.91 6.55
N ASN A 103 -10.25 10.38 5.53
CA ASN A 103 -10.57 10.60 4.12
C ASN A 103 -11.48 9.54 3.51
N ASN A 104 -11.79 8.45 4.23
CA ASN A 104 -12.66 7.36 3.76
C ASN A 104 -12.21 6.77 2.41
N TYR A 105 -10.91 6.48 2.27
CA TYR A 105 -10.39 5.76 1.10
C TYR A 105 -10.93 4.32 1.06
N THR A 106 -11.15 3.84 -0.16
CA THR A 106 -11.50 2.45 -0.48
C THR A 106 -10.29 1.71 -1.02
#